data_AF-A0A7R9SB08-F1
#
_entry.id   AF-A0A7R9SB08-F1
#
_cell.length_a   1.000
_cell.length_b   1.000
_cell.length_c   1.000
_cell.angle_alpha   90.00
_cell.angle_beta   90.00
_cell.angle_gamma   90.00
#
_symmetry.space_group_name_H-M   'P 1'
#
loop_
_entity.id
_entity.type
_entity.pdbx_description
1 polymer ?
#
loop_
_entity_poly.entity_id
_entity_poly.type
_entity_poly.pdbx_seq_one_letter_code
_entity_poly.pdbx_strand_id
1 'polypeptide(L)'
;ENLIFFHSNQFGFRRGRSTTQCIQLLDFRFIREGFLKRKLTVCILLDVSKAYDLTLRGHIIETMKTCGFRGNLSNFIGNFLEDRRFLVRYQNMHLKERIQETGIPQGSVLNFQTICSRLLM
;
A
#
# COMPACT_ATOMS: atom_id res chain seq x y z
N GLU A 1 -9.95 6.78 -22.11
CA GLU A 1 -10.69 5.82 -21.26
C GLU A 1 -10.36 6.10 -19.81
N ASN A 2 -11.37 6.29 -18.95
CA ASN A 2 -11.17 6.63 -17.55
C ASN A 2 -10.62 5.43 -16.77
N LEU A 3 -9.30 5.31 -16.68
CA LEU A 3 -8.62 4.39 -15.77
C LEU A 3 -8.89 4.84 -14.33
N ILE A 4 -9.95 4.31 -13.72
CA ILE A 4 -10.21 4.51 -12.30
C ILE A 4 -9.13 3.73 -11.53
N PHE A 5 -8.07 4.45 -11.15
CA PHE A 5 -6.88 3.88 -10.49
C PHE A 5 -7.16 3.31 -9.09
N PHE A 6 -8.12 3.89 -8.36
CA PHE A 6 -8.48 3.49 -6.99
C PHE A 6 -9.92 2.99 -6.89
N HIS A 7 -10.16 1.91 -6.13
CA HIS A 7 -11.51 1.45 -5.84
C HIS A 7 -12.29 2.48 -5.00
N SER A 8 -13.62 2.52 -5.14
CA SER A 8 -14.49 3.49 -4.42
C SER A 8 -14.47 3.31 -2.90
N ASN A 9 -14.25 2.08 -2.43
CA ASN A 9 -14.16 1.72 -1.01
C ASN A 9 -12.72 1.73 -0.46
N GLN A 10 -11.76 2.28 -1.20
CA GLN A 10 -10.42 2.51 -0.68
C GLN A 10 -10.38 3.88 0.01
N PHE A 11 -10.14 3.89 1.32
CA PHE A 11 -10.13 5.11 2.13
C PHE A 11 -8.73 5.52 2.61
N GLY A 12 -7.84 4.54 2.80
CA GLY A 12 -6.45 4.81 3.22
C GLY A 12 -5.68 5.61 2.18
N PHE A 13 -4.86 6.55 2.64
CA PHE A 13 -3.88 7.29 1.84
C PHE A 13 -4.45 8.06 0.63
N ARG A 14 -5.75 8.39 0.63
CA ARG A 14 -6.40 9.12 -0.47
C ARG A 14 -6.85 10.50 -0.02
N ARG A 15 -6.57 11.50 -0.87
CA ARG A 15 -7.06 12.87 -0.64
C ARG A 15 -8.59 12.88 -0.58
N GLY A 16 -9.14 13.55 0.42
CA GLY A 16 -10.60 13.65 0.62
C GLY A 16 -11.25 12.36 1.11
N ARG A 17 -10.47 11.34 1.50
CA ARG A 17 -10.96 10.14 2.17
C ARG A 17 -10.36 10.01 3.57
N SER A 18 -11.14 9.49 4.52
CA SER A 18 -10.69 9.31 5.90
C SER A 18 -11.13 7.96 6.47
N THR A 19 -10.47 7.56 7.57
CA THR A 19 -10.86 6.40 8.37
C THR A 19 -12.28 6.53 8.91
N THR A 20 -12.71 7.75 9.27
CA THR A 20 -14.09 8.03 9.69
C THR A 20 -15.10 7.66 8.61
N GLN A 21 -14.85 8.04 7.35
CA GLN A 21 -15.74 7.67 6.24
C GLN A 21 -15.78 6.16 6.00
N CYS A 22 -14.65 5.45 6.18
CA CYS A 22 -14.60 3.99 6.11
C CYS A 22 -15.50 3.35 7.17
N ILE A 23 -15.39 3.80 8.42
CA ILE A 23 -16.19 3.30 9.55
C ILE A 23 -17.68 3.62 9.35
N GLN A 24 -18.00 4.83 8.89
CA GLN A 24 -19.38 5.20 8.57
C GLN A 24 -19.96 4.30 7.48
N LEU A 25 -19.20 4.01 6.40
CA LEU A 25 -19.65 3.08 5.37
C LEU A 25 -19.92 1.69 5.97
N LEU A 26 -19.01 1.18 6.82
CA LEU A 26 -19.17 -0.10 7.50
C LEU A 26 -20.44 -0.16 8.35
N ASP A 27 -20.64 0.84 9.21
CA ASP A 27 -21.78 0.93 10.12
C ASP A 27 -23.11 1.04 9.35
N PHE A 28 -23.23 2.04 8.48
CA PHE A 28 -24.50 2.33 7.83
C PHE A 28 -24.89 1.27 6.80
N ARG A 29 -23.96 0.80 5.95
CA ARG A 29 -24.32 -0.10 4.84
C ARG A 29 -24.32 -1.58 5.19
N PHE A 30 -23.50 -2.01 6.14
CA PHE A 30 -23.36 -3.43 6.44
C PHE A 30 -23.99 -3.77 7.79
N ILE A 31 -23.57 -3.09 8.86
CA ILE A 31 -24.00 -3.43 10.22
C ILE A 31 -25.48 -3.11 10.42
N ARG A 32 -25.89 -1.85 10.22
CA ARG A 32 -27.28 -1.43 10.45
C ARG A 32 -28.25 -2.08 9.47
N GLU A 33 -27.89 -2.16 8.19
CA GLU A 33 -28.73 -2.84 7.21
C GLU A 33 -28.91 -4.32 7.52
N GLY A 34 -27.83 -5.02 7.92
CA GLY A 34 -27.88 -6.41 8.33
C GLY A 34 -28.79 -6.61 9.55
N PHE A 35 -28.65 -5.75 10.54
CA PHE A 35 -29.49 -5.73 11.73
C PHE A 35 -30.98 -5.52 11.39
N LEU A 36 -31.30 -4.48 10.61
CA LEU A 36 -32.68 -4.17 10.20
C LEU A 36 -33.31 -5.31 9.39
N LYS A 37 -32.53 -5.98 8.55
CA LYS A 37 -32.97 -7.11 7.72
C LYS A 37 -32.92 -8.46 8.45
N ARG A 38 -32.58 -8.47 9.75
CA ARG A 38 -32.39 -9.69 10.57
C ARG A 38 -31.45 -10.72 9.92
N LYS A 39 -30.40 -10.24 9.25
CA LYS A 39 -29.39 -11.09 8.61
C LYS A 39 -28.22 -11.31 9.55
N LEU A 40 -27.68 -12.53 9.56
CA LEU A 40 -26.37 -12.80 10.16
C LEU A 40 -25.33 -11.94 9.44
N THR A 41 -24.64 -11.10 10.21
CA THR A 41 -23.63 -10.17 9.69
C THR A 41 -22.30 -10.50 10.35
N VAL A 42 -21.29 -10.83 9.54
CA VAL A 42 -19.95 -11.21 9.99
C VAL A 42 -18.94 -10.26 9.34
N CYS A 43 -17.98 -9.77 10.11
CA CYS A 43 -16.88 -8.94 9.62
C CYS A 43 -15.58 -9.75 9.67
N ILE A 44 -14.83 -9.78 8.57
CA ILE A 44 -13.50 -10.37 8.49
C ILE A 44 -12.50 -9.23 8.40
N LEU A 45 -11.66 -9.10 9.43
CA LEU A 45 -10.60 -8.09 9.49
C LEU A 45 -9.27 -8.78 9.14
N LEU A 46 -8.66 -8.35 8.05
CA LEU A 46 -7.37 -8.85 7.58
C LEU A 46 -6.30 -7.77 7.76
N ASP A 47 -5.14 -8.18 8.25
CA ASP A 47 -3.96 -7.32 8.33
C ASP A 47 -2.77 -8.03 7.69
N VAL A 48 -1.98 -7.28 6.92
CA VAL A 48 -0.80 -7.82 6.25
C VAL A 48 0.43 -7.49 7.08
N SER A 49 1.02 -8.51 7.69
CA SER A 49 2.24 -8.38 8.46
C SER A 49 3.38 -7.85 7.60
N LYS A 50 4.07 -6.80 8.08
CA LYS A 50 5.24 -6.21 7.41
C LYS A 50 5.00 -5.89 5.93
N ALA A 51 3.80 -5.43 5.60
CA ALA A 51 3.37 -5.17 4.22
C ALA A 51 4.41 -4.39 3.38
N TYR A 52 5.02 -3.37 3.99
CA TYR A 52 6.07 -2.55 3.39
C TYR A 52 7.37 -3.30 3.13
N ASP A 53 7.78 -4.21 4.00
CA ASP A 53 9.05 -4.93 3.90
C ASP A 53 8.93 -6.13 2.95
N LEU A 54 7.72 -6.68 2.82
CA LEU A 54 7.41 -7.84 1.99
C LEU A 54 6.99 -7.49 0.55
N THR A 55 6.86 -6.20 0.22
CA THR A 55 6.41 -5.82 -1.12
C THR A 55 7.43 -6.23 -2.19
N LEU A 56 6.97 -6.92 -3.25
CA LEU A 56 7.82 -7.32 -4.37
C LEU A 56 8.03 -6.16 -5.35
N ARG A 57 9.31 -5.81 -5.60
CA ARG A 57 9.69 -4.67 -6.48
C ARG A 57 9.25 -4.86 -7.92
N GLY A 58 9.38 -6.07 -8.45
CA GLY A 58 8.93 -6.41 -9.81
C GLY A 58 7.43 -6.14 -9.98
N HIS A 59 6.62 -6.59 -9.02
CA HIS A 59 5.18 -6.37 -9.04
C HIS A 59 4.79 -4.89 -8.95
N ILE A 60 5.53 -4.08 -8.20
CA ILE A 60 5.35 -2.62 -8.19
C ILE A 60 5.51 -2.07 -9.61
N ILE A 61 6.66 -2.33 -10.24
CA ILE A 61 7.00 -1.76 -11.54
C ILE A 61 5.99 -2.21 -12.60
N GLU A 62 5.59 -3.49 -12.58
CA GLU A 62 4.57 -4.04 -13.45
C GLU A 62 3.20 -3.39 -13.24
N THR A 63 2.77 -3.22 -11.98
CA THR A 63 1.50 -2.56 -11.64
C THR A 63 1.51 -1.10 -12.12
N MET A 64 2.63 -0.39 -12.01
CA MET A 64 2.73 0.97 -12.54
C MET A 64 2.61 0.99 -14.07
N LYS A 65 3.28 0.07 -14.77
CA LYS A 65 3.18 -0.05 -16.23
C LYS A 65 1.74 -0.32 -16.69
N THR A 66 1.05 -1.25 -16.03
CA THR A 66 -0.37 -1.56 -16.33
C THR A 66 -1.30 -0.38 -16.03
N CYS A 67 -0.95 0.47 -15.06
CA CYS A 67 -1.68 1.71 -14.76
C CYS A 67 -1.39 2.86 -15.73
N GLY A 68 -0.56 2.64 -16.77
CA GLY A 68 -0.28 3.64 -17.80
C GLY A 68 0.96 4.49 -17.55
N PHE A 69 1.73 4.25 -16.48
CA PHE A 69 3.02 4.89 -16.28
C PHE A 69 4.04 4.34 -17.28
N ARG A 70 4.67 5.22 -18.07
CA ARG A 70 5.62 4.85 -19.13
C ARG A 70 6.85 5.75 -19.13
N GLY A 71 7.90 5.31 -19.83
CA GLY A 71 9.12 6.09 -20.06
C GLY A 71 9.91 6.38 -18.79
N ASN A 72 10.49 7.59 -18.72
CA ASN A 72 11.45 7.97 -17.69
C ASN A 72 10.93 7.86 -16.26
N LEU A 73 9.62 8.04 -16.04
CA LEU A 73 9.02 7.93 -14.71
C LEU A 73 9.06 6.48 -14.19
N SER A 74 8.78 5.49 -15.03
CA SER A 74 8.88 4.08 -14.64
C SER A 74 10.34 3.69 -14.36
N ASN A 75 11.29 4.22 -15.13
CA ASN A 75 12.72 3.95 -14.94
C ASN A 75 13.23 4.61 -13.64
N PHE A 76 12.82 5.86 -13.39
CA PHE A 76 13.16 6.57 -12.15
C PHE A 76 12.68 5.81 -10.91
N ILE A 77 11.45 5.31 -10.92
CA ILE A 77 10.90 4.53 -9.80
C ILE A 77 11.59 3.16 -9.67
N GLY A 78 11.90 2.51 -10.80
CA GLY A 78 12.71 1.29 -10.81
C GLY A 78 14.05 1.50 -10.10
N ASN A 79 14.80 2.51 -10.54
CA ASN A 79 16.09 2.88 -9.95
C ASN A 79 15.96 3.29 -8.48
N PHE A 80 14.85 3.93 -8.08
CA PHE A 80 14.61 4.32 -6.69
C PHE A 80 14.44 3.09 -5.76
N LEU A 81 13.91 1.99 -6.29
CA LEU A 81 13.64 0.75 -5.55
C LEU A 81 14.80 -0.26 -5.64
N GLU A 82 15.67 -0.13 -6.64
CA GLU A 82 16.81 -1.02 -6.89
C GLU A 82 18.00 -0.76 -5.96
N ASP A 83 18.86 -1.77 -5.78
CA ASP A 83 20.16 -1.72 -5.06
C ASP A 83 20.15 -1.05 -3.68
N ARG A 84 19.02 -1.16 -2.97
CA ARG A 84 18.87 -0.63 -1.62
C ARG A 84 19.73 -1.40 -0.63
N ARG A 85 20.59 -0.69 0.08
CA ARG A 85 21.39 -1.23 1.18
C ARG A 85 21.06 -0.54 2.49
N PHE A 86 21.15 -1.27 3.58
CA PHE A 86 20.98 -0.71 4.92
C PHE A 86 22.05 -1.25 5.85
N LEU A 87 22.32 -0.47 6.88
CA LEU A 87 23.24 -0.82 7.94
C LEU A 87 22.55 -0.62 9.27
N VAL A 88 22.69 -1.61 10.16
CA VAL A 88 22.10 -1.54 11.49
C VAL A 88 23.16 -0.98 12.44
N ARG A 89 22.83 0.12 13.11
CA ARG A 89 23.65 0.65 14.19
C ARG A 89 23.03 0.21 15.51
N TYR A 90 23.82 -0.45 16.35
CA TYR A 90 23.45 -0.78 17.72
C TYR A 90 24.48 -0.17 18.67
N GLN A 91 24.04 0.76 19.51
CA GLN A 91 24.91 1.60 20.35
C GLN A 91 25.99 2.33 19.51
N ASN A 92 27.27 2.02 19.76
CA ASN A 92 28.43 2.57 19.06
C ASN A 92 28.99 1.62 17.97
N MET A 93 28.29 0.53 17.66
CA MET A 93 28.72 -0.43 16.65
C MET A 93 27.85 -0.34 15.40
N HIS A 94 28.52 -0.45 14.25
CA HIS A 94 27.92 -0.61 12.94
C HIS A 94 28.00 -2.08 12.53
N LEU A 95 26.86 -2.70 12.25
CA LEU A 95 26.79 -4.07 11.74
C LEU A 95 27.14 -4.11 10.26
N LYS A 96 27.37 -5.32 9.73
CA LYS A 96 27.65 -5.53 8.30
C LYS A 96 26.49 -4.97 7.45
N GLU A 97 26.85 -4.26 6.38
CA GLU A 97 25.90 -3.82 5.35
C GLU A 97 25.10 -5.01 4.81
N ARG A 98 23.79 -4.81 4.66
CA ARG A 98 22.87 -5.78 4.09
C ARG A 98 22.19 -5.17 2.88
N ILE A 99 21.99 -6.00 1.86
CA ILE A 99 21.16 -5.65 0.70
C ILE A 99 19.72 -5.96 1.09
N GLN A 100 18.84 -5.00 0.83
CA GLN A 100 17.41 -5.21 0.94
C GLN A 100 16.93 -5.76 -0.41
N GLU A 101 16.34 -6.94 -0.45
CA GLU A 101 15.84 -7.58 -1.69
C GLU A 101 14.36 -7.25 -1.93
N THR A 102 13.57 -7.16 -0.85
CA THR A 102 12.13 -6.86 -0.88
C THR A 102 11.80 -5.60 -0.12
N GLY A 103 10.62 -5.07 -0.42
CA GLY A 103 10.02 -3.96 0.29
C GLY A 103 10.38 -2.61 -0.28
N ILE A 104 9.69 -1.61 0.27
CA ILE A 104 9.82 -0.21 -0.09
C ILE A 104 10.36 0.60 1.09
N PRO A 105 11.13 1.67 0.85
CA PRO A 105 11.71 2.46 1.93
C PRO A 105 10.62 3.17 2.74
N GLN A 106 10.51 2.91 4.04
CA GLN A 106 9.61 3.68 4.91
C GLN A 106 10.19 5.08 5.20
N GLY A 107 9.33 6.09 5.32
CA GLY A 107 9.72 7.49 5.55
C GLY A 107 10.20 8.30 4.35
N SER A 108 10.14 7.78 3.11
CA SER A 108 10.46 8.55 1.91
C SER A 108 9.24 9.32 1.37
N VAL A 109 9.49 10.39 0.60
CA VAL A 109 8.42 11.17 -0.07
C VAL A 109 7.77 10.37 -1.20
N LEU A 110 8.49 9.42 -1.81
CA LEU A 110 8.02 8.48 -2.83
C LEU A 110 7.42 7.22 -2.20
N ASN A 111 6.73 7.36 -1.07
CA ASN A 111 6.15 6.22 -0.37
C ASN A 111 4.71 5.96 -0.78
N PHE A 112 4.35 4.67 -0.77
CA PHE A 112 3.04 4.00 -0.73
C PHE A 112 1.83 4.67 -1.41
N GLN A 113 1.57 5.94 -1.10
CA GLN A 113 0.57 6.83 -1.70
C GLN A 113 0.61 6.85 -3.24
N THR A 114 1.80 6.70 -3.83
CA THR A 114 1.98 6.69 -5.30
C THR A 114 2.01 5.28 -5.90
N ILE A 115 2.34 4.25 -5.11
CA ILE A 115 2.81 2.94 -5.63
C ILE A 115 1.96 1.74 -5.15
N CYS A 116 1.58 1.69 -3.87
CA CYS A 116 1.10 0.45 -3.23
C CYS A 116 -0.38 0.43 -2.91
N SER A 117 -1.15 1.45 -3.32
CA SER A 117 -2.60 1.47 -3.13
C SER A 117 -3.35 0.29 -3.75
N ARG A 118 -2.69 -0.56 -4.53
CA ARG A 118 -3.28 -1.76 -5.14
C ARG A 118 -2.50 -3.06 -4.93
N LEU A 119 -1.33 -3.02 -4.28
CA LEU A 119 -0.52 -4.23 -4.08
C LEU A 119 -0.85 -4.98 -2.78
N LEU A 120 -1.58 -4.34 -1.85
CA LEU A 120 -1.79 -4.87 -0.49
C LEU A 120 -3.25 -4.80 -0.01
N MET A 121 -4.19 -4.36 -0.87
CA MET A 121 -5.64 -4.41 -0.63
C MET A 121 -6.39 -4.69 -1.93
#